data_AF-A0A1Z5JKA3-F1
#
_entry.id   AF-A0A1Z5JKA3-F1
#
_cell.length_a   1.000
_cell.length_b   1.000
_cell.length_c   1.000
_cell.angle_alpha   90.00
_cell.angle_beta   90.00
_cell.angle_gamma   90.00
#
_symmetry.space_group_name_H-M   'P 1'
#
loop_
_entity.id
_entity.type
_entity.pdbx_description
1 polymer ?
#
loop_
_entity_poly.entity_id
_entity_poly.type
_entity_poly.pdbx_seq_one_letter_code
_entity_poly.pdbx_strand_id
1 'polypeptide(L)'
;MEATLLRALEDVQLRSKVETCLKEMVVDVEIAEKLEEQLANAQELKFLKDKVVEQEWALEESKVLLQERYHLQREVADQLVRELWALSRQMGELKLIKQKHEDLLMQYDEVVAKLIQMEEELVEAKRNNDSRGRQEEPPVEETVSQQNPTSEEPEKPKIERLGEEAKEESKETEGTKMTLEATIVQLPEPSVPVTKSASIEIPAPLTIETDVPPNIQQPVLEQSEDTLVSTETVVQPHSVVALEEDIQEDTPTLESLETKILMQIFAYLDALDILNTAQVNISMYSRVDTLFGLGNGSGNDSVDNSTIATTETAATSSQTTQVASGMSSKVNDPEPQTGPSSPPLSSSPSHHFLRRSESSPMTTASAAEGIRGLFSSMLQPSRGGKFAPSPPRTPLRSNTDAQQPMNAALASSMASKLSDAELNAIIVMTERLRQKESLVEKLMQEKSELAATLESTEGVKQFLIAKVRDMEGTLAAIGDNESKISQQIASDQEVIAFLDGRVQELEREAQMHKKNDEEMRGQMATMKQQAEQKAVVMGDMLQFEREKWTENEREWRATKKLLVKEVKNCRKQMMVLQAERDGYREQNEVLRKAVLSSQSTSGL
;
A
#
# COMPACT_ATOMS: atom_id res chain seq x y z
N MET A 1 54.56 -39.44 64.47
CA MET A 1 53.74 -40.19 63.48
C MET A 1 52.28 -39.78 63.49
N GLU A 2 51.63 -39.62 64.66
CA GLU A 2 50.23 -39.16 64.70
C GLU A 2 50.00 -37.76 64.11
N ALA A 3 50.84 -36.78 64.44
CA ALA A 3 50.71 -35.41 63.91
C ALA A 3 50.81 -35.35 62.36
N THR A 4 51.64 -36.21 61.77
CA THR A 4 51.76 -36.34 60.31
C THR A 4 50.55 -37.01 59.67
N LEU A 5 49.93 -37.98 60.35
CA LEU A 5 48.69 -38.63 59.89
C LEU A 5 47.48 -37.68 59.97
N LEU A 6 47.36 -36.91 61.05
CA LEU A 6 46.31 -35.89 61.19
C LEU A 6 46.40 -34.83 60.10
N ARG A 7 47.61 -34.31 59.84
CA ARG A 7 47.83 -33.34 58.76
C ARG A 7 47.52 -33.93 57.37
N ALA A 8 47.83 -35.21 57.14
CA ALA A 8 47.46 -35.89 55.90
C ALA A 8 45.93 -36.07 55.76
N LEU A 9 45.22 -36.36 56.85
CA LEU A 9 43.76 -36.46 56.86
C LEU A 9 43.10 -35.10 56.58
N GLU A 10 43.60 -34.03 57.20
CA GLU A 10 43.15 -32.66 56.92
C GLU A 10 43.37 -32.28 55.45
N ASP A 11 44.53 -32.65 54.87
CA ASP A 11 44.82 -32.41 53.45
C ASP A 11 43.86 -33.18 52.54
N VAL A 12 43.55 -34.45 52.85
CA VAL A 12 42.57 -35.25 52.09
C VAL A 12 41.16 -34.66 52.20
N GLN A 13 40.74 -34.21 53.39
CA GLN A 13 39.45 -33.53 53.57
C GLN A 13 39.40 -32.21 52.80
N LEU A 14 40.48 -31.44 52.80
CA LEU A 14 40.57 -30.20 52.03
C LEU A 14 40.47 -30.48 50.53
N ARG A 15 41.19 -31.47 50.02
CA ARG A 15 41.11 -31.91 48.61
C ARG A 15 39.70 -32.35 48.24
N SER A 16 39.01 -33.11 49.11
CA SER A 16 37.62 -33.51 48.86
C SER A 16 36.67 -32.31 48.79
N LYS A 17 36.82 -31.31 49.67
CA LYS A 17 36.02 -30.08 49.60
C LYS A 17 36.31 -29.27 48.34
N VAL A 18 37.57 -29.17 47.94
CA VAL A 18 37.98 -28.51 46.69
C VAL A 18 37.42 -29.26 45.49
N GLU A 19 37.45 -30.60 45.48
CA GLU A 19 36.86 -31.41 44.42
C GLU A 19 35.35 -31.20 44.30
N THR A 20 34.62 -31.13 45.42
CA THR A 20 33.18 -30.81 45.41
C THR A 20 32.93 -29.41 44.85
N CYS A 21 33.68 -28.41 45.30
CA CYS A 21 33.55 -27.04 44.79
C CYS A 21 33.87 -26.94 43.29
N LEU A 22 34.89 -27.65 42.80
CA LEU A 22 35.20 -27.72 41.38
C LEU A 22 34.09 -28.40 40.58
N LYS A 23 33.46 -29.46 41.10
CA LYS A 23 32.31 -30.10 40.44
C LYS A 23 31.11 -29.15 40.36
N GLU A 24 30.82 -28.40 41.42
CA GLU A 24 29.77 -27.38 41.42
C GLU A 24 30.07 -26.28 40.39
N MET A 25 31.31 -25.78 40.33
CA MET A 25 31.72 -24.79 39.31
C MET A 25 31.57 -25.32 37.88
N VAL A 26 31.89 -26.60 37.62
CA VAL A 26 31.71 -27.20 36.29
C VAL A 26 30.23 -27.25 35.92
N VAL A 27 29.35 -27.65 36.85
CA VAL A 27 27.90 -27.65 36.63
C VAL A 27 27.37 -26.25 36.37
N ASP A 28 27.84 -25.24 37.11
CA ASP A 28 27.46 -23.84 36.89
C ASP A 28 27.88 -23.34 35.50
N VAL A 29 29.07 -23.71 35.02
CA VAL A 29 29.54 -23.39 33.66
C VAL A 29 28.70 -24.08 32.60
N GLU A 30 28.36 -25.37 32.77
CA GLU A 30 27.48 -26.09 31.84
C GLU A 30 26.06 -25.50 31.81
N ILE A 31 25.54 -25.03 32.95
CA ILE A 31 24.25 -24.33 33.02
C ILE A 31 24.34 -22.98 32.31
N ALA A 32 25.42 -22.23 32.52
CA ALA A 32 25.63 -20.94 31.86
C ALA A 32 25.70 -21.10 30.32
N GLU A 33 26.44 -22.09 29.83
CA GLU A 33 26.52 -22.40 28.38
C GLU A 33 25.15 -22.76 27.80
N LYS A 34 24.35 -23.58 28.50
CA LYS A 34 22.97 -23.90 28.08
C LYS A 34 22.05 -22.69 28.07
N LEU A 35 22.19 -21.78 29.03
CA LEU A 35 21.39 -20.55 29.08
C LEU A 35 21.78 -19.58 27.96
N GLU A 36 23.08 -19.50 27.62
CA GLU A 36 23.57 -18.71 26.49
C GLU A 36 23.03 -19.27 25.15
N GLU A 37 23.07 -20.59 24.97
CA GLU A 37 22.46 -21.26 23.82
C GLU A 37 20.94 -21.02 23.73
N GLN A 38 20.22 -21.10 24.85
CA GLN A 38 18.79 -20.79 24.91
C GLN A 38 18.49 -19.33 24.58
N LEU A 39 19.32 -18.39 25.04
CA LEU A 39 19.19 -16.98 24.73
C LEU A 39 19.43 -16.71 23.25
N ALA A 40 20.45 -17.31 22.65
CA ALA A 40 20.74 -17.20 21.22
C ALA A 40 19.58 -17.74 20.38
N ASN A 41 19.07 -18.93 20.72
CA ASN A 41 17.90 -19.52 20.05
C ASN A 41 16.64 -18.64 20.18
N ALA A 42 16.42 -18.03 21.35
CA ALA A 42 15.29 -17.12 21.56
C ALA A 42 15.42 -15.83 20.73
N GLN A 43 16.63 -15.30 20.58
CA GLN A 43 16.91 -14.14 19.73
C GLN A 43 16.73 -14.47 18.25
N GLU A 44 17.20 -15.63 17.78
CA GLU A 44 17.00 -16.09 16.40
C GLU A 44 15.51 -16.29 16.09
N LEU A 45 14.77 -16.92 17.01
CA LEU A 45 13.34 -17.12 16.85
C LEU A 45 12.57 -15.79 16.81
N LYS A 46 12.99 -14.79 17.61
CA LYS A 46 12.43 -13.44 17.54
C LYS A 46 12.71 -12.79 16.18
N PHE A 47 13.95 -12.85 15.70
CA PHE A 47 14.33 -12.32 14.39
C PHE A 47 13.54 -12.98 13.25
N LEU A 48 13.35 -14.30 13.28
CA LEU A 48 12.55 -15.02 12.30
C LEU A 48 11.07 -14.61 12.35
N LYS A 49 10.50 -14.39 13.54
CA LYS A 49 9.13 -13.89 13.69
C LYS A 49 8.97 -12.49 13.09
N ASP A 50 9.91 -11.59 13.38
CA ASP A 50 9.88 -10.22 12.85
C ASP A 50 9.95 -10.26 11.30
N LYS A 51 10.77 -11.15 10.74
CA LYS A 51 10.88 -11.36 9.28
C LYS A 51 9.62 -11.94 8.66
N VAL A 52 8.92 -12.85 9.34
CA VAL A 52 7.62 -13.39 8.86
C VAL A 52 6.57 -12.27 8.82
N VAL A 53 6.48 -11.45 9.87
CA VAL A 53 5.55 -10.29 9.89
C VAL A 53 5.86 -9.31 8.77
N GLU A 54 7.14 -9.04 8.48
CA GLU A 54 7.56 -8.20 7.36
C GLU A 54 7.11 -8.80 6.00
N GLN A 55 7.26 -10.11 5.82
CA GLN A 55 6.82 -10.80 4.60
C GLN A 55 5.29 -10.82 4.45
N GLU A 56 4.55 -11.01 5.55
CA GLU A 56 3.09 -10.94 5.56
C GLU A 56 2.61 -9.54 5.15
N TRP A 57 3.27 -8.49 5.66
CA TRP A 57 2.95 -7.11 5.29
C TRP A 57 3.22 -6.83 3.81
N ALA A 58 4.37 -7.27 3.28
CA ALA A 58 4.69 -7.12 1.86
C ALA A 58 3.71 -7.88 0.95
N LEU A 59 3.22 -9.05 1.38
CA LEU A 59 2.22 -9.83 0.66
C LEU A 59 0.86 -9.10 0.64
N GLU A 60 0.46 -8.49 1.74
CA GLU A 60 -0.78 -7.70 1.82
C GLU A 60 -0.70 -6.43 0.97
N GLU A 61 0.44 -5.72 0.98
CA GLU A 61 0.69 -4.58 0.08
C GLU A 61 0.57 -4.99 -1.40
N SER A 62 1.15 -6.14 -1.77
CA SER A 62 1.04 -6.66 -3.14
C SER A 62 -0.41 -6.99 -3.54
N LYS A 63 -1.25 -7.48 -2.62
CA LYS A 63 -2.67 -7.72 -2.90
C LYS A 63 -3.44 -6.43 -3.15
N VAL A 64 -3.18 -5.39 -2.36
CA VAL A 64 -3.81 -4.07 -2.53
C VAL A 64 -3.45 -3.49 -3.90
N LEU A 65 -2.18 -3.53 -4.29
CA LEU A 65 -1.73 -3.07 -5.62
C LEU A 65 -2.39 -3.85 -6.77
N LEU A 66 -2.56 -5.18 -6.61
CA LEU A 66 -3.24 -6.00 -7.61
C LEU A 66 -4.72 -5.61 -7.74
N GLN A 67 -5.39 -5.36 -6.61
CA GLN A 67 -6.78 -4.92 -6.57
C GLN A 67 -6.96 -3.53 -7.21
N GLU A 68 -6.07 -2.59 -6.94
CA GLU A 68 -6.05 -1.27 -7.58
C GLU A 68 -5.87 -1.40 -9.10
N ARG A 69 -4.92 -2.23 -9.55
CA ARG A 69 -4.71 -2.50 -10.98
C ARG A 69 -5.95 -3.07 -11.64
N TYR A 70 -6.66 -3.99 -10.99
CA TYR A 70 -7.90 -4.55 -11.49
C TYR A 70 -9.01 -3.48 -11.58
N HIS A 71 -9.11 -2.59 -10.59
CA HIS A 71 -10.06 -1.47 -10.61
C HIS A 71 -9.78 -0.52 -11.77
N LEU A 72 -8.52 -0.10 -11.95
CA LEU A 72 -8.09 0.75 -13.07
C LEU A 72 -8.39 0.09 -14.42
N GLN A 73 -8.10 -1.21 -14.57
CA GLN A 73 -8.38 -1.94 -15.80
C GLN A 73 -9.89 -1.99 -16.10
N ARG A 74 -10.72 -2.15 -15.07
CA ARG A 74 -12.18 -2.11 -15.18
C ARG A 74 -12.67 -0.72 -15.59
N GLU A 75 -12.16 0.35 -15.00
CA GLU A 75 -12.50 1.72 -15.37
C GLU A 75 -12.16 2.04 -16.83
N VAL A 76 -10.98 1.61 -17.28
CA VAL A 76 -10.56 1.75 -18.69
C VAL A 76 -11.50 0.96 -19.61
N ALA A 77 -11.88 -0.27 -19.24
CA ALA A 77 -12.83 -1.06 -20.01
C ALA A 77 -14.21 -0.37 -20.09
N ASP A 78 -14.73 0.14 -18.98
CA ASP A 78 -16.00 0.86 -18.93
C ASP A 78 -15.96 2.16 -19.74
N GLN A 79 -14.80 2.85 -19.78
CA GLN A 79 -14.59 4.02 -20.61
C GLN A 79 -14.58 3.65 -22.11
N LEU A 80 -13.88 2.59 -22.50
CA LEU A 80 -13.87 2.09 -23.88
C LEU A 80 -15.27 1.68 -24.36
N VAL A 81 -16.06 1.02 -23.51
CA VAL A 81 -17.46 0.66 -23.83
C VAL A 81 -18.31 1.92 -24.05
N ARG A 82 -18.15 2.95 -23.22
CA ARG A 82 -18.83 4.23 -23.38
C ARG A 82 -18.45 4.91 -24.71
N GLU A 83 -17.17 4.92 -25.06
CA GLU A 83 -16.69 5.48 -26.33
C GLU A 83 -17.20 4.70 -27.55
N LEU A 84 -17.16 3.37 -27.50
CA LEU A 84 -17.72 2.51 -28.56
C LEU A 84 -19.22 2.75 -28.75
N TRP A 85 -19.96 2.94 -27.66
CA TRP A 85 -21.39 3.22 -27.73
C TRP A 85 -21.68 4.61 -28.31
N ALA A 86 -20.89 5.62 -27.93
CA ALA A 86 -20.97 6.95 -28.52
C ALA A 86 -20.65 6.93 -30.04
N LEU A 87 -19.63 6.20 -30.45
CA LEU A 87 -19.25 6.05 -31.85
C LEU A 87 -20.34 5.32 -32.65
N SER A 88 -20.94 4.28 -32.09
CA SER A 88 -22.06 3.55 -32.70
C SER A 88 -23.27 4.48 -32.95
N ARG A 89 -23.58 5.35 -31.98
CA ARG A 89 -24.63 6.37 -32.13
C ARG A 89 -24.32 7.35 -33.25
N GLN A 90 -23.10 7.90 -33.30
CA GLN A 90 -22.67 8.81 -34.37
C GLN A 90 -22.74 8.13 -35.75
N MET A 91 -22.35 6.85 -35.84
CA MET A 91 -22.45 6.07 -37.07
C MET A 91 -23.92 5.87 -37.50
N GLY A 92 -24.83 5.67 -36.55
CA GLY A 92 -26.27 5.63 -36.79
C GLY A 92 -26.82 6.95 -37.35
N GLU A 93 -26.43 8.08 -36.75
CA GLU A 93 -26.80 9.42 -37.23
C GLU A 93 -26.28 9.69 -38.64
N LEU A 94 -25.04 9.29 -38.94
CA LEU A 94 -24.44 9.41 -40.26
C LEU A 94 -25.18 8.57 -41.32
N LYS A 95 -25.58 7.33 -40.97
CA LYS A 95 -26.40 6.48 -41.85
C LYS A 95 -27.75 7.12 -42.15
N LEU A 96 -28.39 7.74 -41.16
CA LEU A 96 -29.66 8.45 -41.36
C LEU A 96 -29.49 9.67 -42.27
N ILE A 97 -28.40 10.43 -42.11
CA ILE A 97 -28.08 11.55 -43.01
C ILE A 97 -27.85 11.06 -44.43
N LYS A 98 -27.09 9.96 -44.60
CA LYS A 98 -26.85 9.33 -45.90
C LYS A 98 -28.18 8.92 -46.57
N GLN A 99 -29.07 8.28 -45.83
CA GLN A 99 -30.39 7.88 -46.34
C GLN A 99 -31.22 9.10 -46.79
N LYS A 100 -31.26 10.16 -45.98
CA LYS A 100 -31.95 11.42 -46.36
C LYS A 100 -31.37 12.05 -47.62
N HIS A 101 -30.05 11.95 -47.82
CA HIS A 101 -29.39 12.45 -49.01
C HIS A 101 -29.74 11.59 -50.25
N GLU A 102 -29.75 10.27 -50.11
CA GLU A 102 -30.21 9.34 -51.16
C GLU A 102 -31.66 9.61 -51.54
N ASP A 103 -32.55 9.82 -50.57
CA ASP A 103 -33.96 10.19 -50.81
C ASP A 103 -34.09 11.53 -51.53
N LEU A 104 -33.25 12.51 -51.19
CA LEU A 104 -33.25 13.82 -51.83
C LEU A 104 -32.74 13.75 -53.28
N LEU A 105 -31.76 12.91 -53.56
CA LEU A 105 -31.28 12.65 -54.93
C LEU A 105 -32.38 12.00 -55.78
N MET A 106 -33.12 11.03 -55.23
CA MET A 106 -34.27 10.42 -55.93
C MET A 106 -35.35 11.46 -56.26
N GLN A 107 -35.64 12.39 -55.35
CA GLN A 107 -36.57 13.50 -55.61
C GLN A 107 -36.05 14.45 -56.71
N TYR A 108 -34.74 14.73 -56.72
CA TYR A 108 -34.13 15.55 -57.75
C TYR A 108 -34.22 14.87 -59.13
N ASP A 109 -33.90 13.58 -59.20
CA ASP A 109 -34.01 12.78 -60.42
C ASP A 109 -35.46 12.74 -60.94
N GLU A 110 -36.46 12.65 -60.04
CA GLU A 110 -37.88 12.72 -60.41
C GLU A 110 -38.26 14.09 -61.01
N VAL A 111 -37.75 15.19 -60.44
CA VAL A 111 -37.98 16.54 -60.97
C VAL A 111 -37.32 16.73 -62.33
N VAL A 112 -36.09 16.22 -62.51
CA VAL A 112 -35.38 16.23 -63.80
C VAL A 112 -36.16 15.43 -64.84
N ALA A 113 -36.67 14.24 -64.50
CA ALA A 113 -37.50 13.43 -65.38
C ALA A 113 -38.79 14.16 -65.81
N LYS A 114 -39.48 14.85 -64.88
CA LYS A 114 -40.66 15.67 -65.19
C LYS A 114 -40.33 16.86 -66.09
N LEU A 115 -39.17 17.50 -65.90
CA LEU A 115 -38.69 18.57 -66.77
C LEU A 115 -38.43 18.09 -68.19
N ILE A 116 -37.78 16.93 -68.35
CA ILE A 116 -37.55 16.29 -69.65
C ILE A 116 -38.90 15.97 -70.32
N GLN A 117 -39.84 15.36 -69.58
CA GLN A 117 -41.17 15.05 -70.11
C GLN A 117 -41.92 16.32 -70.56
N MET A 118 -41.88 17.39 -69.77
CA MET A 118 -42.50 18.66 -70.11
C MET A 118 -41.85 19.31 -71.34
N GLU A 119 -40.53 19.18 -71.50
CA GLU A 119 -39.81 19.63 -72.69
C GLU A 119 -40.23 18.84 -73.93
N GLU A 120 -40.36 17.51 -73.82
CA GLU A 120 -40.89 16.65 -74.89
C GLU A 120 -42.32 17.05 -75.28
N GLU A 121 -43.21 17.27 -74.30
CA GLU A 121 -44.58 17.73 -74.52
C GLU A 121 -44.64 19.10 -75.22
N LEU A 122 -43.76 20.04 -74.86
CA LEU A 122 -43.65 21.35 -75.52
C LEU A 122 -43.17 21.22 -76.97
N VAL A 123 -42.21 20.33 -77.24
CA VAL A 123 -41.74 20.04 -78.60
C VAL A 123 -42.85 19.41 -79.44
N GLU A 124 -43.61 18.46 -78.89
CA GLU A 124 -44.76 17.82 -79.54
C GLU A 124 -45.88 18.85 -79.83
N ALA A 125 -46.19 19.72 -78.87
CA ALA A 125 -47.17 20.80 -79.03
C ALA A 125 -46.75 21.79 -80.13
N LYS A 126 -45.47 22.17 -80.18
CA LYS A 126 -44.93 23.04 -81.24
C LYS A 126 -45.03 22.38 -82.62
N ARG A 127 -44.70 21.09 -82.72
CA ARG A 127 -44.83 20.30 -83.96
C ARG A 127 -46.28 20.21 -84.44
N ASN A 128 -47.24 20.07 -83.53
CA ASN A 128 -48.67 20.07 -83.82
C ASN A 128 -49.21 21.46 -84.22
N ASN A 129 -48.63 22.55 -83.70
CA ASN A 129 -49.02 23.91 -84.05
C ASN A 129 -48.47 24.33 -85.43
N ASP A 130 -47.22 23.97 -85.73
CA ASP A 130 -46.60 24.20 -87.05
C ASP A 130 -47.32 23.43 -88.18
N SER A 131 -47.98 22.31 -87.85
CA SER A 131 -48.82 21.56 -88.79
C SER A 131 -50.25 22.10 -88.94
N ARG A 132 -50.69 23.05 -88.08
CA ARG A 132 -51.98 23.75 -88.18
C ARG A 132 -51.90 25.14 -88.83
N GLY A 133 -50.71 25.75 -88.91
CA GLY A 133 -50.50 27.12 -89.41
C GLY A 133 -50.40 27.31 -90.93
N ARG A 134 -51.14 26.55 -91.74
CA ARG A 134 -51.13 26.70 -93.20
C ARG A 134 -52.52 26.83 -93.83
N GLN A 135 -53.37 27.70 -93.29
CA GLN A 135 -54.49 28.29 -94.03
C GLN A 135 -54.67 29.78 -93.67
N GLU A 136 -54.37 30.61 -94.67
CA GLU A 136 -54.92 31.94 -95.02
C GLU A 136 -54.87 33.08 -93.98
N GLU A 137 -53.90 33.98 -94.19
CA GLU A 137 -53.97 35.40 -93.78
C GLU A 137 -55.12 36.15 -94.48
N PRO A 138 -55.70 37.15 -93.81
CA PRO A 138 -55.89 38.44 -94.47
C PRO A 138 -55.44 39.66 -93.60
N PRO A 139 -55.28 40.85 -94.21
CA PRO A 139 -54.49 41.93 -93.63
C PRO A 139 -55.32 43.13 -93.13
N VAL A 140 -54.68 43.92 -92.25
CA VAL A 140 -54.93 45.34 -91.88
C VAL A 140 -56.24 45.69 -91.15
N GLU A 141 -56.15 46.22 -89.93
CA GLU A 141 -56.50 47.63 -89.59
C GLU A 141 -56.36 47.94 -88.09
N GLU A 142 -55.89 49.17 -87.83
CA GLU A 142 -55.75 49.83 -86.54
C GLU A 142 -57.11 50.01 -85.84
N THR A 143 -57.21 49.74 -84.53
CA THR A 143 -57.99 50.63 -83.65
C THR A 143 -57.61 50.51 -82.17
N VAL A 144 -57.44 51.68 -81.57
CA VAL A 144 -57.35 52.03 -80.15
C VAL A 144 -58.60 51.59 -79.36
N SER A 145 -58.44 50.93 -78.19
CA SER A 145 -59.03 51.36 -76.89
C SER A 145 -58.89 50.34 -75.74
N GLN A 146 -58.46 50.87 -74.59
CA GLN A 146 -58.82 50.58 -73.19
C GLN A 146 -59.50 49.24 -72.82
N GLN A 147 -58.89 48.47 -71.90
CA GLN A 147 -59.35 48.24 -70.50
C GLN A 147 -58.58 47.08 -69.82
N ASN A 148 -58.04 47.35 -68.62
CA ASN A 148 -57.71 46.38 -67.55
C ASN A 148 -59.01 45.94 -66.83
N PRO A 149 -59.02 44.98 -65.87
CA PRO A 149 -58.08 43.90 -65.50
C PRO A 149 -58.81 42.52 -65.47
N THR A 150 -58.22 41.38 -65.09
CA THR A 150 -58.43 40.71 -63.76
C THR A 150 -57.72 39.35 -63.78
N SER A 151 -57.12 38.99 -62.64
CA SER A 151 -56.41 37.75 -62.30
C SER A 151 -57.25 36.47 -62.42
N GLU A 152 -56.66 35.38 -62.91
CA GLU A 152 -57.07 34.02 -62.53
C GLU A 152 -55.87 33.05 -62.53
N GLU A 153 -55.76 32.34 -61.42
CA GLU A 153 -54.69 31.47 -60.93
C GLU A 153 -55.05 30.02 -61.27
N PRO A 154 -54.23 29.25 -62.01
CA PRO A 154 -54.57 27.85 -62.29
C PRO A 154 -53.97 26.90 -61.23
N GLU A 155 -54.92 26.33 -60.48
CA GLU A 155 -54.99 25.01 -59.87
C GLU A 155 -53.77 24.06 -59.98
N LYS A 156 -53.26 23.66 -58.82
CA LYS A 156 -52.39 22.49 -58.62
C LYS A 156 -53.20 21.18 -58.56
N PRO A 157 -52.81 20.11 -59.27
CA PRO A 157 -53.49 18.82 -59.20
C PRO A 157 -53.01 17.96 -58.01
N LYS A 158 -53.96 17.72 -57.11
CA LYS A 158 -54.34 16.43 -56.49
C LYS A 158 -53.38 15.23 -56.70
N ILE A 159 -52.59 14.92 -55.67
CA ILE A 159 -51.85 13.65 -55.55
C ILE A 159 -52.71 12.64 -54.77
N GLU A 160 -53.01 11.53 -55.45
CA GLU A 160 -53.61 10.32 -54.91
C GLU A 160 -52.69 9.67 -53.86
N ARG A 161 -53.25 9.34 -52.69
CA ARG A 161 -52.54 8.62 -51.62
C ARG A 161 -53.21 7.27 -51.45
N LEU A 162 -52.52 6.24 -51.90
CA LEU A 162 -52.82 4.82 -51.70
C LEU A 162 -52.92 4.53 -50.20
N GLY A 163 -53.97 3.80 -49.84
CA GLY A 163 -54.18 3.28 -48.50
C GLY A 163 -53.49 1.93 -48.33
N GLU A 164 -52.89 1.74 -47.16
CA GLU A 164 -52.67 0.42 -46.59
C GLU A 164 -53.49 0.31 -45.30
N GLU A 165 -54.36 -0.69 -45.31
CA GLU A 165 -55.18 -1.12 -44.21
C GLU A 165 -54.34 -1.95 -43.24
N ALA A 166 -54.26 -1.52 -41.98
CA ALA A 166 -53.92 -2.40 -40.87
C ALA A 166 -55.01 -2.27 -39.82
N LYS A 167 -55.68 -3.40 -39.64
CA LYS A 167 -56.85 -3.68 -38.82
C LYS A 167 -56.35 -4.01 -37.41
N GLU A 168 -56.64 -3.17 -36.43
CA GLU A 168 -56.51 -3.61 -35.03
C GLU A 168 -57.58 -3.01 -34.12
N GLU A 169 -57.99 -3.89 -33.22
CA GLU A 169 -59.28 -4.00 -32.57
C GLU A 169 -59.30 -3.16 -31.29
N SER A 170 -60.37 -2.40 -31.10
CA SER A 170 -60.54 -1.52 -29.95
C SER A 170 -61.04 -2.31 -28.74
N LYS A 171 -60.41 -2.11 -27.57
CA LYS A 171 -61.03 -2.36 -26.27
C LYS A 171 -61.07 -1.06 -25.47
N GLU A 172 -62.26 -0.80 -24.92
CA GLU A 172 -62.69 0.41 -24.23
C GLU A 172 -61.91 0.70 -22.94
N THR A 173 -61.77 1.98 -22.60
CA THR A 173 -61.97 2.47 -21.23
C THR A 173 -62.23 3.99 -21.21
N GLU A 174 -63.31 4.37 -20.52
CA GLU A 174 -63.62 5.69 -19.95
C GLU A 174 -62.36 6.31 -19.30
N GLY A 175 -62.03 7.59 -19.40
CA GLY A 175 -62.87 8.77 -19.18
C GLY A 175 -62.41 9.44 -17.87
N THR A 176 -61.48 10.40 -17.92
CA THR A 176 -61.33 11.37 -16.81
C THR A 176 -60.72 12.67 -17.32
N LYS A 177 -61.48 13.74 -17.11
CA LYS A 177 -61.18 15.14 -17.44
C LYS A 177 -60.59 15.74 -16.17
N MET A 178 -59.32 16.14 -16.15
CA MET A 178 -58.78 16.99 -15.09
C MET A 178 -58.10 18.23 -15.68
N THR A 179 -58.54 19.34 -15.12
CA THR A 179 -58.24 20.73 -15.43
C THR A 179 -56.83 21.09 -14.94
N LEU A 180 -56.05 21.74 -15.80
CA LEU A 180 -54.77 22.36 -15.47
C LEU A 180 -54.99 23.67 -14.72
N GLU A 181 -54.37 23.83 -13.55
CA GLU A 181 -53.97 25.15 -13.01
C GLU A 181 -52.46 25.17 -12.80
N ALA A 182 -51.83 26.14 -13.47
CA ALA A 182 -50.42 26.42 -13.42
C ALA A 182 -50.07 27.17 -12.12
N THR A 183 -49.03 26.72 -11.41
CA THR A 183 -48.38 27.49 -10.34
C THR A 183 -46.92 27.71 -10.69
N ILE A 184 -46.58 28.99 -10.86
CA ILE A 184 -45.27 29.58 -11.12
C ILE A 184 -44.56 29.80 -9.78
N VAL A 185 -43.37 29.24 -9.58
CA VAL A 185 -42.38 29.70 -8.57
C VAL A 185 -40.98 29.34 -9.12
N GLN A 186 -40.26 30.26 -9.76
CA GLN A 186 -39.40 31.33 -9.21
C GLN A 186 -38.06 30.83 -8.64
N LEU A 187 -37.02 31.05 -9.45
CA LEU A 187 -35.58 30.85 -9.23
C LEU A 187 -35.05 31.72 -8.06
N PRO A 188 -34.04 31.26 -7.29
CA PRO A 188 -33.20 32.15 -6.51
C PRO A 188 -31.73 32.15 -7.01
N GLU A 189 -31.17 33.35 -7.11
CA GLU A 189 -29.73 33.63 -7.25
C GLU A 189 -29.04 33.78 -5.87
N PRO A 190 -27.69 33.64 -5.81
CA PRO A 190 -26.96 33.32 -4.60
C PRO A 190 -26.42 34.54 -3.86
N SER A 191 -26.26 34.43 -2.53
CA SER A 191 -25.51 35.39 -1.72
C SER A 191 -24.60 34.69 -0.70
N VAL A 192 -23.39 35.24 -0.56
CA VAL A 192 -22.27 34.85 0.30
C VAL A 192 -21.81 36.15 1.00
N PRO A 193 -20.98 36.16 2.05
CA PRO A 193 -21.07 35.53 3.37
C PRO A 193 -21.11 36.60 4.50
N VAL A 194 -21.50 36.22 5.74
CA VAL A 194 -21.22 37.04 6.93
C VAL A 194 -20.63 36.19 8.04
N THR A 195 -19.40 36.55 8.42
CA THR A 195 -18.64 36.14 9.60
C THR A 195 -19.38 36.48 10.90
N LYS A 196 -19.48 35.54 11.84
CA LYS A 196 -19.61 35.84 13.28
C LYS A 196 -18.96 34.74 14.13
N SER A 197 -17.97 35.18 14.89
CA SER A 197 -17.31 34.50 16.00
C SER A 197 -18.24 34.43 17.22
N ALA A 198 -18.27 33.29 17.95
CA ALA A 198 -18.41 33.25 19.42
C ALA A 198 -18.33 31.80 19.97
N SER A 199 -17.43 31.65 20.94
CA SER A 199 -17.57 30.92 22.22
C SER A 199 -17.88 29.42 22.28
N ILE A 200 -16.83 28.65 22.58
CA ILE A 200 -16.65 27.77 23.76
C ILE A 200 -17.93 27.39 24.52
N GLU A 201 -18.29 26.10 24.48
CA GLU A 201 -18.89 25.38 25.62
C GLU A 201 -18.58 23.87 25.51
N ILE A 202 -17.97 23.33 26.58
CA ILE A 202 -17.59 21.91 26.73
C ILE A 202 -18.69 21.21 27.52
N PRO A 203 -19.24 20.07 27.05
CA PRO A 203 -19.93 19.14 27.94
C PRO A 203 -19.16 17.82 28.13
N ALA A 204 -19.19 17.35 29.37
CA ALA A 204 -18.53 16.16 29.90
C ALA A 204 -19.00 14.84 29.25
N PRO A 205 -18.18 13.76 29.31
CA PRO A 205 -18.55 12.47 28.76
C PRO A 205 -19.49 11.70 29.70
N LEU A 206 -20.66 11.32 29.16
CA LEU A 206 -21.60 10.36 29.76
C LEU A 206 -21.07 8.93 29.59
N THR A 207 -20.92 8.26 30.72
CA THR A 207 -20.78 6.81 30.87
C THR A 207 -22.00 6.10 30.28
N ILE A 208 -21.78 5.20 29.31
CA ILE A 208 -22.80 4.27 28.82
C ILE A 208 -22.41 2.87 29.29
N GLU A 209 -23.05 2.43 30.37
CA GLU A 209 -23.19 1.02 30.74
C GLU A 209 -23.99 0.32 29.64
N THR A 210 -23.41 -0.72 29.03
CA THR A 210 -24.15 -1.59 28.11
C THR A 210 -24.58 -2.83 28.90
N ASP A 211 -25.85 -2.78 29.31
CA ASP A 211 -26.58 -3.84 29.98
C ASP A 211 -27.00 -4.92 28.96
N VAL A 212 -26.76 -6.19 29.31
CA VAL A 212 -27.05 -7.37 28.49
C VAL A 212 -28.40 -7.95 28.92
N PRO A 213 -29.42 -8.05 28.05
CA PRO A 213 -30.60 -8.84 28.37
C PRO A 213 -30.48 -10.28 27.83
N PRO A 214 -30.93 -11.30 28.59
CA PRO A 214 -30.93 -12.69 28.15
C PRO A 214 -32.26 -13.10 27.52
N ASN A 215 -32.17 -14.08 26.62
CA ASN A 215 -33.07 -15.24 26.51
C ASN A 215 -34.56 -14.98 26.17
N ILE A 216 -34.93 -15.22 24.91
CA ILE A 216 -36.29 -15.66 24.55
C ILE A 216 -36.22 -16.85 23.59
N GLN A 217 -36.86 -17.93 24.04
CA GLN A 217 -37.15 -19.20 23.38
C GLN A 217 -38.06 -19.04 22.16
N GLN A 218 -37.92 -19.94 21.17
CA GLN A 218 -38.99 -20.72 20.49
C GLN A 218 -38.46 -21.31 19.15
N PRO A 219 -39.10 -22.32 18.53
CA PRO A 219 -39.43 -23.64 19.06
C PRO A 219 -39.05 -24.78 18.08
N VAL A 220 -39.16 -25.99 18.63
CA VAL A 220 -39.18 -27.32 18.00
C VAL A 220 -40.03 -27.37 16.72
N LEU A 221 -39.53 -28.02 15.67
CA LEU A 221 -40.39 -28.75 14.72
C LEU A 221 -39.69 -29.98 14.13
N GLU A 222 -40.39 -31.10 14.34
CA GLU A 222 -40.17 -32.50 13.98
C GLU A 222 -39.98 -32.74 12.47
N GLN A 223 -39.00 -33.56 12.09
CA GLN A 223 -39.10 -34.97 11.63
C GLN A 223 -39.94 -35.23 10.36
N SER A 224 -39.24 -35.71 9.32
CA SER A 224 -39.62 -36.82 8.42
C SER A 224 -38.32 -37.23 7.69
N GLU A 225 -37.61 -38.29 8.06
CA GLU A 225 -37.78 -39.72 7.71
C GLU A 225 -37.70 -40.05 6.20
N ASP A 226 -36.97 -41.15 5.93
CA ASP A 226 -36.71 -41.90 4.70
C ASP A 226 -35.69 -41.30 3.69
N THR A 227 -34.55 -41.93 3.40
CA THR A 227 -34.45 -43.28 2.84
C THR A 227 -33.02 -43.87 2.96
N LEU A 228 -32.99 -45.15 3.32
CA LEU A 228 -31.89 -46.10 3.42
C LEU A 228 -30.95 -46.19 2.20
N VAL A 229 -29.64 -46.32 2.40
CA VAL A 229 -28.79 -47.42 1.86
C VAL A 229 -27.55 -47.61 2.77
N SER A 230 -27.40 -48.84 3.26
CA SER A 230 -26.28 -49.34 4.07
C SER A 230 -25.00 -49.59 3.25
N THR A 231 -23.82 -49.39 3.86
CA THR A 231 -22.76 -50.42 3.98
C THR A 231 -21.65 -49.97 4.95
N GLU A 232 -21.75 -50.46 6.19
CA GLU A 232 -20.72 -51.15 6.99
C GLU A 232 -19.22 -50.93 6.63
N THR A 233 -18.44 -50.27 7.50
CA THR A 233 -17.29 -50.88 8.25
C THR A 233 -16.47 -49.88 9.10
N VAL A 234 -16.24 -50.28 10.36
CA VAL A 234 -15.01 -50.17 11.18
C VAL A 234 -14.51 -48.79 11.71
N VAL A 235 -14.66 -48.69 13.03
CA VAL A 235 -14.01 -47.90 14.09
C VAL A 235 -12.55 -47.44 13.85
N GLN A 236 -12.31 -46.12 13.88
CA GLN A 236 -11.20 -45.44 14.62
C GLN A 236 -11.36 -43.90 14.63
N PRO A 237 -10.85 -43.16 15.65
CA PRO A 237 -11.11 -41.73 15.81
C PRO A 237 -10.06 -40.87 15.10
N HIS A 238 -10.49 -40.04 14.15
CA HIS A 238 -9.63 -39.04 13.51
C HIS A 238 -10.20 -37.63 13.66
N SER A 239 -9.47 -36.84 14.45
CA SER A 239 -8.93 -35.52 14.10
C SER A 239 -9.69 -34.75 13.02
N VAL A 240 -10.33 -33.66 13.45
CA VAL A 240 -10.83 -32.58 12.60
C VAL A 240 -9.64 -31.92 11.90
N VAL A 241 -9.40 -32.27 10.65
CA VAL A 241 -8.56 -31.50 9.71
C VAL A 241 -9.52 -30.98 8.65
N ALA A 242 -9.82 -29.68 8.71
CA ALA A 242 -10.41 -28.97 7.61
C ALA A 242 -9.36 -28.92 6.48
N LEU A 243 -9.56 -29.73 5.45
CA LEU A 243 -8.90 -29.56 4.16
C LEU A 243 -9.62 -28.40 3.46
N GLU A 244 -9.08 -27.21 3.58
CA GLU A 244 -9.22 -26.20 2.54
C GLU A 244 -8.41 -26.72 1.35
N GLU A 245 -9.11 -27.25 0.33
CA GLU A 245 -8.49 -27.55 -0.96
C GLU A 245 -8.07 -26.21 -1.58
N ASP A 246 -6.80 -25.86 -1.38
CA ASP A 246 -6.11 -24.85 -2.19
C ASP A 246 -6.23 -25.28 -3.65
N ILE A 247 -7.15 -24.66 -4.38
CA ILE A 247 -7.13 -24.65 -5.83
C ILE A 247 -5.89 -23.84 -6.21
N GLN A 248 -4.74 -24.52 -6.30
CA GLN A 248 -3.57 -24.00 -7.00
C GLN A 248 -4.02 -23.75 -8.44
N GLU A 249 -4.43 -22.51 -8.70
CA GLU A 249 -4.60 -21.98 -10.04
C GLU A 249 -3.23 -22.12 -10.71
N ASP A 250 -3.10 -23.13 -11.57
CA ASP A 250 -1.93 -23.39 -12.41
C ASP A 250 -1.71 -22.18 -13.33
N THR A 251 -1.16 -21.12 -12.77
CA THR A 251 -0.75 -19.94 -13.50
C THR A 251 0.43 -20.36 -14.37
N PRO A 252 0.30 -20.26 -15.71
CA PRO A 252 1.33 -20.74 -16.61
C PRO A 252 2.64 -20.01 -16.32
N THR A 253 3.59 -20.71 -15.72
CA THR A 253 4.93 -20.19 -15.47
C THR A 253 5.66 -20.05 -16.79
N LEU A 254 6.59 -19.09 -16.89
CA LEU A 254 7.36 -18.83 -18.11
C LEU A 254 8.08 -20.09 -18.65
N GLU A 255 8.38 -21.04 -17.76
CA GLU A 255 8.99 -22.34 -18.08
C GLU A 255 8.07 -23.22 -18.94
N SER A 256 6.77 -23.19 -18.68
CA SER A 256 5.76 -24.00 -19.37
C SER A 256 5.38 -23.45 -20.75
N LEU A 257 5.76 -22.20 -21.07
CA LEU A 257 5.40 -21.57 -22.32
C LEU A 257 6.10 -22.23 -23.51
N GLU A 258 5.36 -22.34 -24.62
CA GLU A 258 5.90 -22.85 -25.87
C GLU A 258 7.00 -21.91 -26.39
N THR A 259 8.07 -22.50 -26.94
CA THR A 259 9.26 -21.78 -27.41
C THR A 259 8.93 -20.64 -28.40
N LYS A 260 7.91 -20.82 -29.23
CA LYS A 260 7.47 -19.80 -30.19
C LYS A 260 6.87 -18.57 -29.51
N ILE A 261 6.06 -18.77 -28.46
CA ILE A 261 5.48 -17.69 -27.66
C ILE A 261 6.58 -16.99 -26.88
N LEU A 262 7.51 -17.75 -26.31
CA LEU A 262 8.66 -17.20 -25.59
C LEU A 262 9.53 -16.31 -26.48
N MET A 263 9.81 -16.75 -27.72
CA MET A 263 10.55 -15.96 -28.70
C MET A 263 9.80 -14.69 -29.12
N GLN A 264 8.47 -14.72 -29.17
CA GLN A 264 7.65 -13.56 -29.46
C GLN A 264 7.64 -12.56 -28.29
N ILE A 265 7.71 -13.03 -27.04
CA ILE A 265 7.91 -12.17 -25.86
C ILE A 265 9.32 -11.56 -25.89
N PHE A 266 10.35 -12.36 -26.18
CA PHE A 266 11.73 -11.89 -26.31
C PHE A 266 11.94 -10.91 -27.45
N ALA A 267 11.11 -10.92 -28.49
CA ALA A 267 11.16 -9.91 -29.55
C ALA A 267 10.82 -8.49 -29.06
N TYR A 268 10.16 -8.35 -27.90
CA TYR A 268 9.82 -7.07 -27.28
C TYR A 268 10.71 -6.71 -26.09
N LEU A 269 11.67 -7.56 -25.71
CA LEU A 269 12.59 -7.34 -24.60
C LEU A 269 14.01 -7.09 -25.13
N ASP A 270 14.73 -6.19 -24.46
CA ASP A 270 16.14 -5.98 -24.77
C ASP A 270 16.99 -7.18 -24.34
N ALA A 271 18.13 -7.38 -24.98
CA ALA A 271 19.02 -8.51 -24.68
C ALA A 271 19.45 -8.56 -23.20
N LEU A 272 19.54 -7.40 -22.54
CA LEU A 272 19.87 -7.30 -21.13
C LEU A 272 18.72 -7.79 -20.24
N ASP A 273 17.47 -7.52 -20.61
CA ASP A 273 16.29 -7.95 -19.86
C ASP A 273 16.06 -9.46 -19.99
N ILE A 274 16.31 -10.01 -21.18
CA ILE A 274 16.30 -11.46 -21.41
C ILE A 274 17.36 -12.14 -20.54
N LEU A 275 18.57 -11.57 -20.46
CA LEU A 275 19.65 -12.11 -19.63
C LEU A 275 19.33 -12.01 -18.12
N ASN A 276 18.79 -10.89 -17.66
CA ASN A 276 18.38 -10.70 -16.26
C ASN A 276 17.26 -11.68 -15.87
N THR A 277 16.26 -11.86 -16.75
CA THR A 277 15.18 -12.84 -16.54
C THR A 277 15.72 -14.26 -16.48
N ALA A 278 16.69 -14.58 -17.36
CA ALA A 278 17.37 -15.87 -17.36
C ALA A 278 18.26 -16.09 -16.13
N GLN A 279 18.88 -15.04 -15.57
CA GLN A 279 19.69 -15.16 -14.35
C GLN A 279 18.86 -15.47 -13.10
N VAL A 280 17.63 -14.96 -13.03
CA VAL A 280 16.71 -15.22 -11.91
C VAL A 280 16.18 -16.66 -11.94
N ASN A 281 16.11 -17.29 -13.12
CA ASN A 281 15.63 -18.65 -13.27
C ASN A 281 16.59 -19.54 -14.10
N ILE A 282 17.27 -20.46 -13.44
CA ILE A 282 18.29 -21.32 -14.04
C ILE A 282 17.76 -22.23 -15.16
N SER A 283 16.48 -22.63 -15.10
CA SER A 283 15.84 -23.44 -16.14
C SER A 283 15.65 -22.63 -17.43
N MET A 284 15.26 -21.35 -17.28
CA MET A 284 15.15 -20.38 -18.37
C MET A 284 16.52 -20.04 -18.97
N TYR A 285 17.58 -20.00 -18.16
CA TYR A 285 18.94 -19.78 -18.66
C TYR A 285 19.36 -20.84 -19.68
N SER A 286 19.21 -22.13 -19.37
CA SER A 286 19.54 -23.23 -20.28
C SER A 286 18.73 -23.16 -21.59
N ARG A 287 17.46 -22.74 -21.50
CA ARG A 287 16.57 -22.63 -22.66
C ARG A 287 16.89 -21.42 -23.54
N VAL A 288 17.20 -20.28 -22.94
CA VAL A 288 17.71 -19.07 -23.62
C VAL A 288 19.06 -19.40 -24.27
N ASP A 289 19.94 -20.09 -23.57
CA ASP A 289 21.25 -20.53 -24.07
C ASP A 289 21.12 -21.43 -25.31
N THR A 290 20.12 -22.32 -25.31
CA THR A 290 19.77 -23.17 -26.46
C THR A 290 19.16 -22.35 -27.61
N LEU A 291 18.34 -21.34 -27.33
CA LEU A 291 17.68 -20.51 -28.35
C LEU A 291 18.64 -19.54 -29.05
N PHE A 292 19.61 -19.02 -28.31
CA PHE A 292 20.58 -18.04 -28.82
C PHE A 292 21.94 -18.67 -29.18
N GLY A 293 22.09 -19.99 -28.96
CA GLY A 293 23.29 -20.74 -29.35
C GLY A 293 24.57 -20.28 -28.63
N LEU A 294 24.43 -19.75 -27.41
CA LEU A 294 25.56 -19.32 -26.59
C LEU A 294 26.22 -20.50 -25.87
N GLY A 295 25.45 -21.58 -25.66
CA GLY A 295 25.96 -22.85 -25.21
C GLY A 295 26.72 -23.48 -26.35
N ASN A 296 28.02 -23.74 -26.14
CA ASN A 296 28.92 -24.48 -27.03
C ASN A 296 28.34 -25.87 -27.38
N GLY A 297 27.32 -25.87 -28.26
CA GLY A 297 26.88 -27.03 -28.98
C GLY A 297 28.04 -27.44 -29.86
N SER A 298 28.73 -28.51 -29.44
CA SER A 298 29.65 -29.25 -30.28
C SER A 298 28.98 -29.43 -31.63
N GLY A 299 29.54 -28.79 -32.65
CA GLY A 299 29.18 -29.03 -34.04
C GLY A 299 29.33 -30.51 -34.30
N ASN A 300 28.21 -31.19 -34.45
CA ASN A 300 28.14 -32.46 -35.12
C ASN A 300 26.93 -32.41 -36.05
N ASP A 301 27.13 -31.65 -37.14
CA ASP A 301 26.33 -31.78 -38.35
C ASP A 301 26.53 -33.18 -38.93
N SER A 302 25.48 -33.99 -38.95
CA SER A 302 25.28 -35.01 -39.97
C SER A 302 23.80 -35.37 -40.11
N VAL A 303 23.10 -34.54 -40.87
CA VAL A 303 22.26 -34.87 -42.04
C VAL A 303 21.74 -36.33 -42.16
N ASP A 304 20.42 -36.37 -42.41
CA ASP A 304 19.60 -37.41 -43.08
C ASP A 304 18.87 -38.51 -42.29
N ASN A 305 17.56 -38.26 -42.14
CA ASN A 305 16.44 -39.02 -42.71
C ASN A 305 16.07 -40.42 -42.15
N SER A 306 14.77 -40.56 -41.87
CA SER A 306 13.95 -41.78 -41.85
C SER A 306 13.76 -42.56 -40.51
N THR A 307 12.52 -42.48 -40.01
CA THR A 307 11.58 -43.64 -39.87
C THR A 307 11.74 -44.65 -38.71
N ILE A 308 10.73 -44.60 -37.80
CA ILE A 308 10.01 -45.71 -37.12
C ILE A 308 10.62 -46.43 -35.89
N ALA A 309 9.71 -46.59 -34.90
CA ALA A 309 9.58 -47.60 -33.84
C ALA A 309 10.54 -47.56 -32.63
N THR A 310 10.03 -47.34 -31.41
CA THR A 310 9.40 -48.29 -30.44
C THR A 310 10.43 -49.02 -29.56
N THR A 311 10.09 -49.17 -28.27
CA THR A 311 10.67 -49.97 -27.17
C THR A 311 11.79 -49.31 -26.35
N GLU A 312 11.59 -48.99 -25.07
CA GLU A 312 11.45 -49.83 -23.85
C GLU A 312 12.80 -50.19 -23.17
N THR A 313 12.90 -49.77 -21.90
CA THR A 313 13.38 -50.56 -20.75
C THR A 313 14.88 -50.60 -20.35
N ALA A 314 15.04 -50.38 -19.03
CA ALA A 314 16.11 -50.78 -18.09
C ALA A 314 17.47 -50.04 -18.17
N ALA A 315 17.87 -49.26 -17.16
CA ALA A 315 18.29 -49.62 -15.79
C ALA A 315 19.68 -50.29 -15.73
N THR A 316 20.58 -49.73 -14.89
CA THR A 316 21.34 -50.42 -13.82
C THR A 316 22.81 -49.95 -13.66
N SER A 317 23.14 -49.61 -12.40
CA SER A 317 24.42 -49.78 -11.67
C SER A 317 25.63 -48.90 -12.06
N SER A 318 26.10 -47.97 -11.21
CA SER A 318 26.87 -48.12 -9.94
C SER A 318 28.32 -48.61 -10.10
N GLN A 319 29.28 -47.77 -9.66
CA GLN A 319 30.54 -48.04 -8.92
C GLN A 319 31.37 -46.74 -8.92
N THR A 320 31.61 -46.03 -7.80
CA THR A 320 32.49 -46.28 -6.64
C THR A 320 33.98 -46.47 -6.99
N THR A 321 34.85 -45.55 -6.53
CA THR A 321 36.02 -45.77 -5.62
C THR A 321 37.25 -44.89 -5.96
N GLN A 322 37.58 -43.95 -5.05
CA GLN A 322 38.91 -43.46 -4.58
C GLN A 322 39.93 -42.91 -5.63
N VAL A 323 40.98 -42.13 -5.35
CA VAL A 323 41.81 -41.88 -4.15
C VAL A 323 42.62 -40.57 -4.36
N ALA A 324 42.96 -39.93 -3.23
CA ALA A 324 44.28 -39.35 -2.88
C ALA A 324 44.75 -37.94 -3.34
N SER A 325 45.27 -37.23 -2.31
CA SER A 325 46.31 -36.19 -2.26
C SER A 325 46.03 -34.85 -2.96
N GLY A 326 46.15 -33.69 -2.31
CA GLY A 326 46.98 -33.31 -1.17
C GLY A 326 48.03 -32.30 -1.64
N MET A 327 47.93 -31.03 -1.23
CA MET A 327 48.93 -29.94 -1.19
C MET A 327 48.16 -28.63 -0.89
N SER A 328 48.20 -28.03 0.31
CA SER A 328 49.31 -27.31 0.98
C SER A 328 49.76 -26.02 0.28
N SER A 329 49.28 -24.88 0.78
CA SER A 329 49.99 -23.58 0.86
C SER A 329 49.08 -22.55 1.58
N LYS A 330 49.31 -22.21 2.87
CA LYS A 330 50.14 -21.09 3.38
C LYS A 330 49.68 -19.71 2.85
N VAL A 331 48.93 -18.94 3.66
CA VAL A 331 49.41 -17.84 4.53
C VAL A 331 50.08 -16.70 3.76
N ASN A 332 49.39 -15.56 3.65
CA ASN A 332 49.90 -14.21 3.96
C ASN A 332 48.84 -13.14 3.68
N ASP A 333 48.36 -12.53 4.76
CA ASP A 333 47.95 -11.12 4.83
C ASP A 333 49.10 -10.41 5.58
N PRO A 334 49.50 -9.17 5.23
CA PRO A 334 48.88 -8.04 5.93
C PRO A 334 48.85 -6.66 5.22
N GLU A 335 47.89 -5.84 5.66
CA GLU A 335 47.97 -4.40 6.01
C GLU A 335 47.93 -3.29 4.91
N PRO A 336 47.53 -2.05 5.33
CA PRO A 336 46.63 -1.17 4.58
C PRO A 336 47.33 0.05 3.96
N GLN A 337 46.65 0.72 3.03
CA GLN A 337 47.12 1.98 2.46
C GLN A 337 46.20 3.16 2.77
N THR A 338 46.87 4.28 3.00
CA THR A 338 46.42 5.57 3.53
C THR A 338 46.43 6.66 2.44
N GLY A 339 45.36 7.46 2.38
CA GLY A 339 45.29 8.88 1.92
C GLY A 339 45.25 9.21 0.41
N PRO A 340 44.98 10.48 -0.01
CA PRO A 340 44.58 11.68 0.76
C PRO A 340 43.48 12.62 0.13
N SER A 341 42.79 13.38 1.01
CA SER A 341 42.31 14.80 0.94
C SER A 341 41.59 15.47 -0.28
N SER A 342 40.32 15.89 -0.03
CA SER A 342 39.67 17.24 -0.19
C SER A 342 39.42 17.88 -1.59
N PRO A 343 38.40 18.77 -1.82
CA PRO A 343 37.83 19.79 -0.90
C PRO A 343 36.27 19.99 -0.88
N PRO A 344 35.73 20.85 0.02
CA PRO A 344 34.30 21.14 0.16
C PRO A 344 33.86 22.44 -0.53
N LEU A 345 32.58 22.52 -0.93
CA LEU A 345 31.94 23.76 -1.38
C LEU A 345 30.76 24.12 -0.50
N SER A 346 30.84 25.34 0.00
CA SER A 346 29.85 26.09 0.77
C SER A 346 28.75 26.67 -0.12
N SER A 347 27.51 26.75 0.39
CA SER A 347 26.70 27.98 0.32
C SER A 347 25.42 27.85 1.14
N SER A 348 25.35 28.58 2.25
CA SER A 348 24.10 29.10 2.83
C SER A 348 23.64 30.34 2.05
N PRO A 349 22.38 30.75 2.23
CA PRO A 349 22.14 32.15 2.52
C PRO A 349 21.23 32.36 3.76
N SER A 350 21.68 33.31 4.56
CA SER A 350 21.06 33.87 5.76
C SER A 350 19.76 34.61 5.47
N HIS A 351 18.82 34.58 6.43
CA HIS A 351 17.95 35.72 6.72
C HIS A 351 17.89 36.00 8.23
N HIS A 352 17.84 37.31 8.50
CA HIS A 352 18.06 38.04 9.73
C HIS A 352 16.87 38.06 10.72
N PHE A 353 17.19 38.28 12.01
CA PHE A 353 16.49 39.11 13.02
C PHE A 353 15.07 38.68 13.44
N LEU A 354 14.72 38.46 14.72
CA LEU A 354 14.83 39.28 15.95
C LEU A 354 14.91 38.33 17.17
N ARG A 355 15.81 38.46 18.16
CA ARG A 355 15.91 39.49 19.23
C ARG A 355 14.68 39.60 20.16
N ARG A 356 14.68 38.85 21.28
CA ARG A 356 14.16 39.25 22.62
C ARG A 356 14.51 38.14 23.64
N SER A 357 15.54 38.31 24.47
CA SER A 357 15.54 38.91 25.83
C SER A 357 14.76 38.13 26.89
N GLU A 358 15.53 37.61 27.85
CA GLU A 358 15.30 37.66 29.31
C GLU A 358 14.13 36.88 29.93
N SER A 359 14.45 35.84 30.70
CA SER A 359 14.26 35.81 32.17
C SER A 359 14.49 34.40 32.78
N SER A 360 15.59 34.28 33.54
CA SER A 360 15.55 33.63 34.87
C SER A 360 15.08 34.71 35.88
N PRO A 361 14.72 34.44 37.15
CA PRO A 361 15.09 33.28 37.99
C PRO A 361 14.01 32.78 38.98
N MET A 362 14.27 31.66 39.68
CA MET A 362 14.03 31.42 41.12
C MET A 362 13.75 29.94 41.42
N THR A 363 14.64 29.32 42.20
CA THR A 363 14.33 28.30 43.24
C THR A 363 15.58 28.18 44.14
N THR A 364 15.62 28.96 45.22
CA THR A 364 15.42 28.52 46.62
C THR A 364 16.37 27.42 47.10
N ALA A 365 17.46 27.91 47.70
CA ALA A 365 18.12 27.43 48.92
C ALA A 365 17.70 26.06 49.48
N SER A 366 18.67 25.14 49.51
CA SER A 366 18.78 24.14 50.57
C SER A 366 20.19 24.21 51.14
N ALA A 367 20.26 24.56 52.42
CA ALA A 367 21.47 24.61 53.22
C ALA A 367 21.72 23.23 53.84
N ALA A 368 22.88 22.64 53.56
CA ALA A 368 23.47 21.61 54.40
C ALA A 368 24.99 21.57 54.16
N GLU A 369 25.71 22.01 55.18
CA GLU A 369 26.99 21.47 55.68
C GLU A 369 27.92 20.69 54.74
N GLY A 370 29.15 21.20 54.60
CA GLY A 370 30.25 20.44 54.03
C GLY A 370 31.56 21.21 53.94
N ILE A 371 32.17 21.53 55.08
CA ILE A 371 33.55 22.03 55.17
C ILE A 371 34.50 20.93 54.66
N ARG A 372 34.97 21.02 53.41
CA ARG A 372 36.12 20.28 52.81
C ARG A 372 36.36 20.88 51.42
N GLY A 373 37.55 21.22 50.94
CA GLY A 373 38.90 21.27 51.50
C GLY A 373 39.76 22.13 50.57
N LEU A 374 40.43 23.14 51.13
CA LEU A 374 41.36 24.05 50.44
C LEU A 374 42.82 23.60 50.64
N PHE A 375 43.13 22.33 50.40
CA PHE A 375 44.50 21.77 50.52
C PHE A 375 44.81 20.80 49.38
N SER A 376 44.84 21.28 48.15
CA SER A 376 45.42 20.55 47.01
C SER A 376 46.19 21.51 46.11
N SER A 377 47.29 22.04 46.66
CA SER A 377 48.31 22.77 45.91
C SER A 377 49.60 22.73 46.71
N MET A 378 50.26 21.57 46.73
CA MET A 378 51.70 21.40 46.93
C MET A 378 51.91 19.93 47.24
N LEU A 379 52.48 19.19 46.29
CA LEU A 379 53.40 18.06 46.45
C LEU A 379 53.37 17.26 45.15
N GLN A 380 54.10 17.80 44.18
CA GLN A 380 54.46 17.11 42.95
C GLN A 380 55.82 16.45 43.21
N PRO A 381 55.95 15.10 43.28
CA PRO A 381 57.25 14.48 43.25
C PRO A 381 57.66 14.31 41.78
N SER A 382 58.65 15.11 41.37
CA SER A 382 59.38 14.95 40.11
C SER A 382 60.00 13.56 40.05
N ARG A 383 59.43 12.72 39.18
CA ARG A 383 59.93 11.39 38.85
C ARG A 383 60.95 11.56 37.70
N GLY A 384 62.23 11.52 38.03
CA GLY A 384 63.33 11.71 37.07
C GLY A 384 64.64 11.09 37.53
N GLY A 385 64.59 9.89 38.13
CA GLY A 385 65.77 9.13 38.54
C GLY A 385 66.15 8.07 37.50
N LYS A 386 67.08 8.41 36.59
CA LYS A 386 67.98 7.43 35.97
C LYS A 386 69.14 7.23 36.95
N PHE A 387 69.07 6.22 37.80
CA PHE A 387 70.23 5.75 38.58
C PHE A 387 70.49 4.28 38.30
N ALA A 388 71.76 4.03 38.03
CA ALA A 388 72.36 2.78 37.62
C ALA A 388 72.22 1.65 38.66
N PRO A 389 72.28 0.38 38.22
CA PRO A 389 72.29 -0.76 39.12
C PRO A 389 73.64 -0.80 39.86
N SER A 390 73.60 -0.71 41.18
CA SER A 390 74.74 -0.94 42.06
C SER A 390 74.66 -2.36 42.66
N PRO A 391 75.81 -3.01 42.94
CA PRO A 391 75.91 -4.45 43.12
C PRO A 391 75.41 -4.91 44.50
N PRO A 392 75.12 -6.22 44.66
CA PRO A 392 74.54 -6.79 45.87
C PRO A 392 75.47 -6.59 47.06
N ARG A 393 74.98 -5.89 48.10
CA ARG A 393 75.63 -5.85 49.40
C ARG A 393 75.46 -7.21 50.08
N THR A 394 76.57 -7.95 50.07
CA THR A 394 76.86 -9.13 50.87
C THR A 394 76.43 -8.96 52.33
N PRO A 395 75.87 -10.00 52.98
CA PRO A 395 75.58 -9.97 54.40
C PRO A 395 76.90 -9.90 55.18
N LEU A 396 77.07 -8.88 56.02
CA LEU A 396 78.11 -8.87 57.03
C LEU A 396 77.81 -9.99 58.03
N ARG A 397 78.45 -11.12 57.75
CA ARG A 397 78.64 -12.30 58.58
C ARG A 397 79.09 -11.86 59.97
N SER A 398 78.23 -12.08 60.97
CA SER A 398 78.56 -11.95 62.38
C SER A 398 79.68 -12.93 62.73
N ASN A 399 80.86 -12.40 63.07
CA ASN A 399 81.94 -13.15 63.71
C ASN A 399 81.51 -13.47 65.15
N THR A 400 80.81 -14.58 65.32
CA THR A 400 80.63 -15.27 66.61
C THR A 400 81.28 -16.64 66.48
N ASP A 401 82.61 -16.69 66.48
CA ASP A 401 83.37 -17.90 66.82
C ASP A 401 84.87 -17.62 66.88
N ALA A 402 85.31 -17.18 68.05
CA ALA A 402 86.68 -17.37 68.53
C ALA A 402 86.70 -17.06 70.04
N GLN A 403 86.03 -17.89 70.83
CA GLN A 403 86.44 -18.04 72.24
C GLN A 403 87.86 -18.62 72.24
N GLN A 404 88.87 -17.77 72.34
CA GLN A 404 90.17 -18.20 72.82
C GLN A 404 90.04 -18.52 74.31
N PRO A 405 90.28 -19.78 74.76
CA PRO A 405 90.38 -20.06 76.17
C PRO A 405 91.64 -19.38 76.69
N MET A 406 91.48 -18.24 77.38
CA MET A 406 92.56 -17.63 78.15
C MET A 406 93.21 -18.71 79.02
N ASN A 407 94.51 -18.89 78.82
CA ASN A 407 95.34 -19.88 79.50
C ASN A 407 95.12 -19.75 81.02
N ALA A 408 94.50 -20.75 81.66
CA ALA A 408 94.09 -20.70 83.07
C ALA A 408 95.24 -20.32 84.02
N ALA A 409 96.48 -20.66 83.64
CA ALA A 409 97.70 -20.29 84.37
C ALA A 409 97.99 -18.77 84.40
N LEU A 410 97.64 -18.03 83.33
CA LEU A 410 97.80 -16.58 83.28
C LEU A 410 96.71 -15.88 84.10
N ALA A 411 95.47 -16.38 84.03
CA ALA A 411 94.35 -15.91 84.83
C ALA A 411 94.61 -16.10 86.34
N SER A 412 95.18 -17.25 86.75
CA SER A 412 95.59 -17.49 88.14
C SER A 412 96.73 -16.57 88.60
N SER A 413 97.71 -16.26 87.74
CA SER A 413 98.81 -15.32 88.10
C SER A 413 98.35 -13.86 88.19
N MET A 414 97.32 -13.45 87.46
CA MET A 414 96.72 -12.12 87.61
C MET A 414 95.83 -12.07 88.86
N ALA A 415 95.06 -13.12 89.15
CA ALA A 415 94.25 -13.23 90.36
C ALA A 415 95.10 -13.17 91.65
N SER A 416 96.31 -13.73 91.66
CA SER A 416 97.21 -13.69 92.82
C SER A 416 97.93 -12.34 93.03
N LYS A 417 97.92 -11.45 92.03
CA LYS A 417 98.56 -10.12 92.07
C LYS A 417 97.58 -8.97 92.32
N LEU A 418 96.29 -9.25 92.19
CA LEU A 418 95.21 -8.32 92.49
C LEU A 418 94.88 -8.46 93.98
N SER A 419 94.84 -7.34 94.70
CA SER A 419 94.32 -7.32 96.06
C SER A 419 92.84 -7.72 96.05
N ASP A 420 92.33 -8.29 97.14
CA ASP A 420 90.91 -8.69 97.25
C ASP A 420 89.94 -7.54 96.91
N ALA A 421 90.35 -6.29 97.15
CA ALA A 421 89.60 -5.09 96.77
C ALA A 421 89.51 -4.89 95.24
N GLU A 422 90.60 -5.13 94.51
CA GLU A 422 90.63 -5.02 93.04
C GLU A 422 89.89 -6.18 92.39
N LEU A 423 90.01 -7.39 92.93
CA LEU A 423 89.26 -8.55 92.46
C LEU A 423 87.74 -8.33 92.64
N ASN A 424 87.31 -7.81 93.80
CA ASN A 424 85.90 -7.49 94.05
C ASN A 424 85.41 -6.36 93.12
N ALA A 425 86.24 -5.35 92.83
CA ALA A 425 85.92 -4.30 91.86
C ALA A 425 85.75 -4.86 90.44
N ILE A 426 86.62 -5.79 90.00
CA ILE A 426 86.50 -6.47 88.72
C ILE A 426 85.20 -7.28 88.66
N ILE A 427 84.86 -8.03 89.70
CA ILE A 427 83.60 -8.80 89.78
C ILE A 427 82.40 -7.87 89.64
N VAL A 428 82.36 -6.76 90.40
CA VAL A 428 81.28 -5.76 90.32
C VAL A 428 81.20 -5.12 88.93
N MET A 429 82.35 -4.81 88.30
CA MET A 429 82.38 -4.28 86.94
C MET A 429 81.89 -5.31 85.91
N THR A 430 82.29 -6.58 86.00
CA THR A 430 81.81 -7.64 85.11
C THR A 430 80.32 -7.92 85.28
N GLU A 431 79.80 -7.89 86.51
CA GLU A 431 78.36 -8.07 86.73
C GLU A 431 77.58 -6.86 86.20
N ARG A 432 78.10 -5.62 86.38
CA ARG A 432 77.52 -4.43 85.74
C ARG A 432 77.58 -4.50 84.22
N LEU A 433 78.67 -4.99 83.64
CA LEU A 433 78.80 -5.19 82.20
C LEU A 433 77.73 -6.18 81.72
N ARG A 434 77.61 -7.33 82.38
CA ARG A 434 76.61 -8.36 82.08
C ARG A 434 75.17 -7.84 82.20
N GLN A 435 74.88 -7.03 83.22
CA GLN A 435 73.59 -6.36 83.37
C GLN A 435 73.33 -5.36 82.24
N LYS A 436 74.34 -4.61 81.81
CA LYS A 436 74.23 -3.68 80.68
C LYS A 436 74.06 -4.42 79.36
N GLU A 437 74.78 -5.52 79.14
CA GLU A 437 74.63 -6.39 77.96
C GLU A 437 73.22 -6.99 77.90
N SER A 438 72.72 -7.53 79.01
CA SER A 438 71.33 -8.03 79.10
C SER A 438 70.30 -6.93 78.82
N LEU A 439 70.53 -5.69 79.29
CA LEU A 439 69.65 -4.57 79.00
C LEU A 439 69.70 -4.19 77.51
N VAL A 440 70.88 -4.18 76.89
CA VAL A 440 71.05 -3.91 75.46
C VAL A 440 70.33 -4.99 74.64
N GLU A 441 70.46 -6.25 75.01
CA GLU A 441 69.78 -7.36 74.32
C GLU A 441 68.26 -7.23 74.41
N LYS A 442 67.72 -6.89 75.60
CA LYS A 442 66.29 -6.58 75.77
C LYS A 442 65.84 -5.40 74.92
N LEU A 443 66.59 -4.29 74.91
CA LEU A 443 66.26 -3.12 74.09
C LEU A 443 66.35 -3.43 72.59
N MET A 444 67.27 -4.29 72.16
CA MET A 444 67.35 -4.74 70.78
C MET A 444 66.17 -5.63 70.40
N GLN A 445 65.73 -6.51 71.30
CA GLN A 445 64.54 -7.33 71.12
C GLN A 445 63.28 -6.47 71.04
N GLU A 446 63.07 -5.56 71.99
CA GLU A 446 61.95 -4.59 71.98
C GLU A 446 61.95 -3.75 70.71
N LYS A 447 63.13 -3.29 70.25
CA LYS A 447 63.25 -2.57 68.98
C LYS A 447 62.83 -3.44 67.79
N SER A 448 63.21 -4.72 67.77
CA SER A 448 62.82 -5.66 66.72
C SER A 448 61.31 -5.93 66.73
N GLU A 449 60.70 -6.09 67.90
CA GLU A 449 59.26 -6.27 68.07
C GLU A 449 58.48 -5.01 67.66
N LEU A 450 58.96 -3.83 68.04
CA LEU A 450 58.40 -2.54 67.61
C LEU A 450 58.53 -2.34 66.09
N ALA A 451 59.63 -2.75 65.49
CA ALA A 451 59.80 -2.70 64.04
C ALA A 451 58.81 -3.62 63.32
N ALA A 452 58.61 -4.85 63.80
CA ALA A 452 57.66 -5.80 63.24
C ALA A 452 56.20 -5.34 63.40
N THR A 453 55.86 -4.73 64.53
CA THR A 453 54.51 -4.15 64.74
C THR A 453 54.29 -2.91 63.86
N LEU A 454 55.30 -2.07 63.68
CA LEU A 454 55.22 -0.94 62.73
C LEU A 454 55.03 -1.43 61.29
N GLU A 455 55.78 -2.44 60.86
CA GLU A 455 55.66 -3.02 59.51
C GLU A 455 54.28 -3.65 59.27
N SER A 456 53.75 -4.40 60.24
CA SER A 456 52.40 -4.99 60.12
C SER A 456 51.30 -3.92 60.10
N THR A 457 51.41 -2.86 60.91
CA THR A 457 50.45 -1.76 60.90
C THR A 457 50.53 -0.92 59.62
N GLU A 458 51.73 -0.73 59.06
CA GLU A 458 51.91 -0.11 57.75
C GLU A 458 51.28 -0.97 56.64
N GLY A 459 51.42 -2.29 56.69
CA GLY A 459 50.75 -3.22 55.77
C GLY A 459 49.23 -3.09 55.80
N VAL A 460 48.61 -3.06 56.99
CA VAL A 460 47.15 -2.85 57.14
C VAL A 460 46.74 -1.48 56.60
N LYS A 461 47.51 -0.43 56.86
CA LYS A 461 47.25 0.91 56.33
C LYS A 461 47.28 0.93 54.81
N GLN A 462 48.29 0.31 54.18
CA GLN A 462 48.38 0.22 52.71
C GLN A 462 47.21 -0.56 52.13
N PHE A 463 46.80 -1.66 52.78
CA PHE A 463 45.63 -2.44 52.38
C PHE A 463 44.33 -1.61 52.44
N LEU A 464 44.11 -0.85 53.53
CA LEU A 464 42.94 0.01 53.67
C LEU A 464 42.94 1.15 52.63
N ILE A 465 44.09 1.75 52.34
CA ILE A 465 44.21 2.77 51.28
C ILE A 465 43.88 2.18 49.91
N ALA A 466 44.37 0.98 49.60
CA ALA A 466 44.03 0.30 48.35
C ALA A 466 42.51 0.05 48.25
N LYS A 467 41.90 -0.48 49.32
CA LYS A 467 40.45 -0.75 49.36
C LYS A 467 39.60 0.51 49.24
N VAL A 468 40.01 1.62 49.86
CA VAL A 468 39.32 2.92 49.72
C VAL A 468 39.42 3.41 48.28
N ARG A 469 40.58 3.30 47.63
CA ARG A 469 40.73 3.67 46.21
C ARG A 469 39.90 2.80 45.29
N ASP A 470 39.84 1.49 45.54
CA ASP A 470 38.99 0.59 44.77
C ASP A 470 37.51 0.97 44.92
N MET A 471 37.06 1.31 46.15
CA MET A 471 35.71 1.81 46.40
C MET A 471 35.43 3.18 45.77
N GLU A 472 36.40 4.09 45.76
CA GLU A 472 36.29 5.37 45.05
C GLU A 472 36.16 5.14 43.54
N GLY A 473 36.92 4.18 42.99
CA GLY A 473 36.84 3.78 41.59
C GLY A 473 35.48 3.17 41.23
N THR A 474 34.93 2.29 42.08
CA THR A 474 33.59 1.73 41.84
C THR A 474 32.50 2.79 41.96
N LEU A 475 32.60 3.72 42.93
CA LEU A 475 31.66 4.83 43.06
C LEU A 475 31.72 5.77 41.85
N ALA A 476 32.91 6.07 41.32
CA ALA A 476 33.05 6.85 40.09
C ALA A 476 32.41 6.14 38.89
N ALA A 477 32.65 4.83 38.74
CA ALA A 477 32.03 4.05 37.66
C ALA A 477 30.50 3.98 37.76
N ILE A 478 29.95 3.91 38.98
CA ILE A 478 28.50 3.97 39.21
C ILE A 478 27.96 5.35 38.81
N GLY A 479 28.63 6.44 39.17
CA GLY A 479 28.24 7.79 38.77
C GLY A 479 28.25 8.00 37.25
N ASP A 480 29.26 7.47 36.55
CA ASP A 480 29.31 7.52 35.07
C ASP A 480 28.16 6.72 34.43
N ASN A 481 27.79 5.58 35.01
CA ASN A 481 26.66 4.79 34.53
C ASN A 481 25.32 5.49 34.79
N GLU A 482 25.15 6.14 35.95
CA GLU A 482 23.96 6.95 36.26
C GLU A 482 23.81 8.13 35.28
N SER A 483 24.92 8.78 34.93
CA SER A 483 24.93 9.84 33.91
C SER A 483 24.54 9.32 32.52
N LYS A 484 25.03 8.16 32.11
CA LYS A 484 24.65 7.52 30.83
C LYS A 484 23.18 7.13 30.80
N ILE A 485 22.66 6.55 31.89
CA ILE A 485 21.24 6.20 32.02
C ILE A 485 20.38 7.48 31.94
N SER A 486 20.77 8.55 32.63
CA SER A 486 20.06 9.83 32.58
C SER A 486 20.06 10.44 31.17
N GLN A 487 21.18 10.35 30.45
CA GLN A 487 21.29 10.79 29.06
C GLN A 487 20.40 9.95 28.13
N GLN A 488 20.36 8.63 28.33
CA GLN A 488 19.48 7.75 27.58
C GLN A 488 18.01 8.07 27.84
N ILE A 489 17.60 8.29 29.10
CA ILE A 489 16.23 8.69 29.44
C ILE A 489 15.85 10.00 28.74
N ALA A 490 16.77 10.98 28.70
CA ALA A 490 16.53 12.23 27.97
C ALA A 490 16.38 12.00 26.46
N SER A 491 17.23 11.16 25.87
CA SER A 491 17.14 10.78 24.45
C SER A 491 15.82 10.04 24.14
N ASP A 492 15.40 9.11 24.99
CA ASP A 492 14.16 8.36 24.82
C ASP A 492 12.94 9.28 24.93
N GLN A 493 12.98 10.28 25.82
CA GLN A 493 11.93 11.31 25.92
C GLN A 493 11.82 12.15 24.63
N GLU A 494 12.94 12.51 24.01
CA GLU A 494 12.93 13.22 22.72
C GLU A 494 12.34 12.36 21.60
N VAL A 495 12.68 11.07 21.57
CA VAL A 495 12.11 10.11 20.60
C VAL A 495 10.60 9.94 20.81
N ILE A 496 10.15 9.77 22.06
CA ILE A 496 8.72 9.66 22.39
C ILE A 496 7.97 10.93 21.97
N ALA A 497 8.48 12.11 22.31
CA ALA A 497 7.86 13.38 21.93
C ALA A 497 7.79 13.56 20.41
N PHE A 498 8.82 13.12 19.67
CA PHE A 498 8.81 13.12 18.21
C PHE A 498 7.77 12.16 17.63
N LEU A 499 7.68 10.93 18.15
CA LEU A 499 6.69 9.94 17.72
C LEU A 499 5.26 10.40 18.02
N ASP A 500 5.00 10.94 19.20
CA ASP A 500 3.70 11.51 19.57
C ASP A 500 3.31 12.66 18.63
N GLY A 501 4.27 13.55 18.31
CA GLY A 501 4.06 14.64 17.34
C GLY A 501 3.72 14.12 15.94
N ARG A 502 4.40 13.06 15.48
CA ARG A 502 4.13 12.44 14.17
C ARG A 502 2.78 11.73 14.14
N VAL A 503 2.39 11.05 15.22
CA VAL A 503 1.08 10.41 15.35
C VAL A 503 -0.03 11.46 15.29
N GLN A 504 0.08 12.56 16.04
CA GLN A 504 -0.89 13.66 15.99
C GLN A 504 -1.01 14.30 14.60
N GLU A 505 0.11 14.45 13.88
CA GLU A 505 0.10 14.92 12.50
C GLU A 505 -0.65 13.98 11.56
N LEU A 506 -0.37 12.68 11.63
CA LEU A 506 -1.05 11.66 10.82
C LEU A 506 -2.54 11.57 11.16
N GLU A 507 -2.92 11.67 12.43
CA GLU A 507 -4.32 11.71 12.85
C GLU A 507 -5.05 12.94 12.28
N ARG A 508 -4.39 14.11 12.28
CA ARG A 508 -4.93 15.33 11.67
C ARG A 508 -5.07 15.18 10.15
N GLU A 509 -4.09 14.60 9.46
CA GLU A 509 -4.18 14.31 8.02
C GLU A 509 -5.32 13.36 7.71
N ALA A 510 -5.47 12.27 8.48
CA ALA A 510 -6.58 11.32 8.34
C ALA A 510 -7.94 11.99 8.54
N GLN A 511 -8.07 12.89 9.52
CA GLN A 511 -9.30 13.67 9.74
C GLN A 511 -9.60 14.61 8.56
N MET A 512 -8.57 15.26 7.99
CA MET A 512 -8.72 16.11 6.80
C MET A 512 -9.18 15.31 5.58
N HIS A 513 -8.58 14.13 5.34
CA HIS A 513 -8.99 13.24 4.26
C HIS A 513 -10.43 12.77 4.44
N LYS A 514 -10.81 12.33 5.65
CA LYS A 514 -12.19 11.92 5.97
C LYS A 514 -13.19 13.05 5.70
N LYS A 515 -12.88 14.28 6.09
CA LYS A 515 -13.73 15.44 5.83
C LYS A 515 -13.88 15.73 4.34
N ASN A 516 -12.79 15.65 3.57
CA ASN A 516 -12.81 15.83 2.13
C ASN A 516 -13.64 14.74 1.43
N ASP A 517 -13.53 13.49 1.87
CA ASP A 517 -14.33 12.38 1.35
C ASP A 517 -15.83 12.56 1.64
N GLU A 518 -16.18 13.03 2.84
CA GLU A 518 -17.56 13.37 3.21
C GLU A 518 -18.10 14.51 2.33
N GLU A 519 -17.30 15.53 2.06
CA GLU A 519 -17.67 16.64 1.16
C GLU A 519 -17.87 16.16 -0.29
N MET A 520 -16.92 15.40 -0.83
CA MET A 520 -17.02 14.82 -2.18
C MET A 520 -18.23 13.87 -2.32
N ARG A 521 -18.49 13.05 -1.30
CA ARG A 521 -19.68 12.20 -1.24
C ARG A 521 -20.96 13.04 -1.23
N GLY A 522 -20.97 14.15 -0.50
CA GLY A 522 -22.08 15.12 -0.50
C GLY A 522 -22.30 15.75 -1.89
N GLN A 523 -21.25 16.17 -2.58
CA GLN A 523 -21.33 16.71 -3.94
C GLN A 523 -21.86 15.66 -4.93
N MET A 524 -21.38 14.42 -4.85
CA MET A 524 -21.89 13.32 -5.68
C MET A 524 -23.36 13.01 -5.43
N ALA A 525 -23.81 13.04 -4.16
CA ALA A 525 -25.21 12.83 -3.81
C ALA A 525 -26.11 13.94 -4.37
N THR A 526 -25.67 15.20 -4.30
CA THR A 526 -26.43 16.34 -4.87
C THR A 526 -26.48 16.30 -6.39
N MET A 527 -25.38 15.97 -7.07
CA MET A 527 -25.37 15.75 -8.52
C MET A 527 -26.30 14.61 -8.95
N LYS A 528 -26.29 13.50 -8.20
CA LYS A 528 -27.20 12.37 -8.44
C LYS A 528 -28.67 12.80 -8.30
N GLN A 529 -29.01 13.53 -7.24
CA GLN A 529 -30.36 14.04 -7.03
C GLN A 529 -30.81 14.99 -8.15
N GLN A 530 -29.92 15.88 -8.62
CA GLN A 530 -30.21 16.77 -9.76
C GLN A 530 -30.42 15.99 -11.05
N ALA A 531 -29.61 14.95 -11.30
CA ALA A 531 -29.76 14.09 -12.46
C ALA A 531 -31.08 13.31 -12.42
N GLU A 532 -31.45 12.78 -11.25
CA GLU A 532 -32.75 12.11 -11.02
C GLU A 532 -33.93 13.07 -11.25
N GLN A 533 -33.89 14.29 -10.69
CA GLN A 533 -34.92 15.31 -10.92
C GLN A 533 -35.05 15.66 -12.41
N LYS A 534 -33.93 15.85 -13.11
CA LYS A 534 -33.93 16.12 -14.55
C LYS A 534 -34.52 14.96 -15.34
N ALA A 535 -34.20 13.73 -14.96
CA ALA A 535 -34.76 12.52 -15.59
C ALA A 535 -36.28 12.44 -15.41
N VAL A 536 -36.80 12.78 -14.23
CA VAL A 536 -38.25 12.87 -13.97
C VAL A 536 -38.90 13.92 -14.87
N VAL A 537 -38.38 15.15 -14.91
CA VAL A 537 -38.93 16.22 -15.76
C VAL A 537 -38.92 15.84 -17.25
N MET A 538 -37.84 15.21 -17.74
CA MET A 538 -37.80 14.71 -19.12
C MET A 538 -38.81 13.57 -19.35
N GLY A 539 -39.04 12.71 -18.35
CA GLY A 539 -40.08 11.69 -18.37
C GLY A 539 -41.48 12.30 -18.52
N ASP A 540 -41.81 13.30 -17.71
CA ASP A 540 -43.08 14.02 -17.75
C ASP A 540 -43.30 14.72 -19.09
N MET A 541 -42.26 15.36 -19.64
CA MET A 541 -42.31 16.02 -20.94
C MET A 541 -42.57 15.02 -22.09
N LEU A 542 -41.90 13.88 -22.08
CA LEU A 542 -42.12 12.82 -23.07
C LEU A 542 -43.53 12.22 -22.94
N GLN A 543 -44.05 12.07 -21.72
CA GLN A 543 -45.41 11.62 -21.49
C GLN A 543 -46.43 12.63 -22.05
N PHE A 544 -46.24 13.92 -21.76
CA PHE A 544 -47.07 14.98 -22.31
C PHE A 544 -47.07 15.01 -23.84
N GLU A 545 -45.91 14.83 -24.48
CA GLU A 545 -45.83 14.74 -25.95
C GLU A 545 -46.59 13.54 -26.52
N ARG A 546 -46.51 12.38 -25.86
CA ARG A 546 -47.29 11.19 -26.25
C ARG A 546 -48.78 11.44 -26.11
N GLU A 547 -49.22 11.99 -24.98
CA GLU A 547 -50.63 12.32 -24.73
C GLU A 547 -51.15 13.31 -25.79
N LYS A 548 -50.39 14.38 -26.06
CA LYS A 548 -50.71 15.36 -27.10
C LYS A 548 -50.79 14.73 -28.50
N TRP A 549 -49.91 13.79 -28.82
CA TRP A 549 -49.97 13.07 -30.08
C TRP A 549 -51.25 12.23 -30.21
N THR A 550 -51.62 11.50 -29.15
CA THR A 550 -52.86 10.71 -29.13
C THR A 550 -54.12 11.58 -29.19
N GLU A 551 -54.10 12.76 -28.58
CA GLU A 551 -55.21 13.73 -28.64
C GLU A 551 -55.35 14.30 -30.06
N ASN A 552 -54.25 14.75 -30.68
CA ASN A 552 -54.24 15.19 -32.07
C ASN A 552 -54.75 14.10 -33.03
N GLU A 553 -54.34 12.84 -32.81
CA GLU A 553 -54.81 11.72 -33.61
C GLU A 553 -56.33 11.51 -33.43
N ARG A 554 -56.83 11.62 -32.20
CA ARG A 554 -58.27 11.53 -31.89
C ARG A 554 -59.06 12.65 -32.57
N GLU A 555 -58.58 13.89 -32.47
CA GLU A 555 -59.17 15.07 -33.13
C GLU A 555 -59.19 14.90 -34.65
N TRP A 556 -58.07 14.48 -35.25
CA TRP A 556 -57.98 14.21 -36.68
C TRP A 556 -58.99 13.15 -37.13
N ARG A 557 -59.10 12.04 -36.39
CA ARG A 557 -60.09 10.99 -36.68
C ARG A 557 -61.53 11.51 -36.55
N ALA A 558 -61.81 12.38 -35.58
CA ALA A 558 -63.12 13.02 -35.44
C ALA A 558 -63.44 13.95 -36.62
N THR A 559 -62.50 14.81 -37.02
CA THR A 559 -62.62 15.69 -38.20
C THR A 559 -62.80 14.88 -39.48
N LYS A 560 -62.02 13.81 -39.67
CA LYS A 560 -62.19 12.89 -40.81
C LYS A 560 -63.59 12.27 -40.84
N LYS A 561 -64.12 11.82 -39.70
CA LYS A 561 -65.49 11.28 -39.61
C LYS A 561 -66.53 12.33 -39.97
N LEU A 562 -66.35 13.58 -39.53
CA LEU A 562 -67.23 14.70 -39.85
C LEU A 562 -67.22 15.00 -41.36
N LEU A 563 -66.04 15.14 -41.97
CA LEU A 563 -65.90 15.34 -43.41
C LEU A 563 -66.53 14.19 -44.23
N VAL A 564 -66.35 12.94 -43.81
CA VAL A 564 -67.00 11.79 -44.48
C VAL A 564 -68.53 11.88 -44.39
N LYS A 565 -69.10 12.36 -43.28
CA LYS A 565 -70.54 12.59 -43.14
C LYS A 565 -71.01 13.70 -44.08
N GLU A 566 -70.28 14.81 -44.14
CA GLU A 566 -70.59 15.93 -45.04
C GLU A 566 -70.53 15.52 -46.50
N VAL A 567 -69.48 14.82 -46.94
CA VAL A 567 -69.36 14.31 -48.31
C VAL A 567 -70.51 13.36 -48.66
N LYS A 568 -70.89 12.45 -47.74
CA LYS A 568 -72.06 11.58 -47.93
C LYS A 568 -73.36 12.39 -48.04
N ASN A 569 -73.50 13.46 -47.24
CA ASN A 569 -74.65 14.35 -47.30
C ASN A 569 -74.72 15.11 -48.64
N CYS A 570 -73.61 15.70 -49.10
CA CYS A 570 -73.52 16.36 -50.41
C CYS A 570 -73.84 15.40 -51.56
N ARG A 571 -73.36 14.14 -51.51
CA ARG A 571 -73.70 13.12 -52.51
C ARG A 571 -75.21 12.81 -52.54
N LYS A 572 -75.85 12.72 -51.36
CA LYS A 572 -77.32 12.55 -51.28
C LYS A 572 -78.05 13.75 -51.89
N GLN A 573 -77.64 14.97 -51.57
CA GLN A 573 -78.23 16.19 -52.15
C GLN A 573 -78.07 16.21 -53.67
N MET A 574 -76.88 15.87 -54.18
CA MET A 574 -76.62 15.79 -55.62
C MET A 574 -77.52 14.75 -56.31
N MET A 575 -77.74 13.58 -55.69
CA MET A 575 -78.68 12.57 -56.21
C MET A 575 -80.13 13.06 -56.23
N VAL A 576 -80.57 13.80 -55.20
CA VAL A 576 -81.91 14.42 -55.16
C VAL A 576 -82.05 15.45 -56.28
N LEU A 577 -81.11 16.37 -56.41
CA LEU A 577 -81.10 17.39 -57.48
C LEU A 577 -81.04 16.76 -58.87
N GLN A 578 -80.32 15.65 -59.03
CA GLN A 578 -80.28 14.91 -60.30
C GLN A 578 -81.63 14.27 -60.62
N ALA A 579 -82.30 13.66 -59.63
CA ALA A 579 -83.64 13.12 -59.79
C ALA A 579 -84.66 14.22 -60.11
N GLU A 580 -84.58 15.39 -59.46
CA GLU A 580 -85.40 16.56 -59.77
C GLU A 580 -85.16 17.04 -61.21
N ARG A 581 -83.90 17.19 -61.63
CA ARG A 581 -83.52 17.58 -63.00
C ARG A 581 -84.07 16.59 -64.03
N ASP A 582 -83.94 15.29 -63.77
CA ASP A 582 -84.41 14.24 -64.67
C ASP A 582 -85.95 14.23 -64.73
N GLY A 583 -86.63 14.45 -63.60
CA GLY A 583 -88.07 14.66 -63.54
C GLY A 583 -88.54 15.89 -64.33
N TYR A 584 -87.86 17.03 -64.21
CA TYR A 584 -88.14 18.22 -65.02
C TYR A 584 -87.89 17.98 -66.51
N ARG A 585 -86.86 17.20 -66.87
CA ARG A 585 -86.58 16.82 -68.25
C ARG A 585 -87.71 15.96 -68.83
N GLU A 586 -88.17 14.96 -68.07
CA GLU A 586 -89.28 14.09 -68.46
C GLU A 586 -90.59 14.88 -68.63
N GLN A 587 -90.93 15.76 -67.68
CA GLN A 587 -92.08 16.67 -67.80
C GLN A 587 -91.99 17.54 -69.06
N ASN A 588 -90.82 18.11 -69.35
CA ASN A 588 -90.60 18.89 -70.58
C ASN A 588 -90.72 18.04 -71.85
N GLU A 589 -90.27 16.79 -71.83
CA GLU A 589 -90.42 15.87 -72.97
C GLU A 589 -91.89 15.51 -73.22
N VAL A 590 -92.66 15.25 -72.17
CA VAL A 590 -94.12 15.04 -72.24
C VAL A 590 -94.82 16.27 -72.81
N LEU A 591 -94.49 17.47 -72.31
CA LEU A 591 -95.04 18.72 -72.84
C LEU A 591 -94.69 18.92 -74.31
N ARG A 592 -93.44 18.68 -74.72
CA ARG A 592 -93.03 18.72 -76.14
C ARG A 592 -93.84 17.74 -76.98
N LYS A 593 -94.03 16.50 -76.53
CA LYS A 593 -94.86 15.49 -77.22
C LYS A 593 -96.31 15.94 -77.33
N ALA A 594 -96.89 16.53 -76.27
CA ALA A 594 -98.26 17.05 -76.26
C ALA A 594 -98.44 18.27 -77.19
N VAL A 595 -97.43 19.15 -77.28
CA VAL A 595 -97.44 20.27 -78.24
C VAL A 595 -97.32 19.76 -79.67
N LEU A 596 -96.45 18.78 -79.94
CA LEU A 596 -96.30 18.18 -81.27
C LEU A 596 -97.57 17.42 -81.71
N SER A 597 -98.23 16.70 -80.80
CA SER A 597 -99.48 16.02 -81.09
C SER A 597 -100.65 16.99 -81.31
N SER A 598 -100.74 18.09 -80.53
CA SER A 598 -101.77 19.12 -80.76
C SER A 598 -101.57 19.94 -82.04
N GLN A 599 -100.32 20.16 -82.49
CA GLN A 599 -100.01 20.69 -83.82
C GLN A 599 -100.43 19.73 -84.94
N SER A 600 -100.30 18.42 -84.73
CA SER A 600 -100.70 17.40 -85.71
C SER A 600 -102.22 17.28 -85.86
N THR A 601 -103.01 17.61 -84.82
CA THR A 601 -104.48 17.58 -84.84
C THR A 601 -105.14 18.88 -85.29
N SER A 602 -104.41 19.99 -85.40
CA SER A 602 -104.96 21.29 -85.86
C SER A 602 -104.81 21.51 -87.38
N GLY A 603 -104.43 20.47 -88.13
CA GLY A 603 -104.20 20.49 -89.59
C GLY A 603 -105.21 19.69 -90.43
N LEU A 604 -106.35 19.31 -89.86
CA LEU A 604 -107.53 18.74 -90.53
C LEU A 604 -108.74 19.57 -90.16
#